data_AF-A0A0G0YJ96-F1
#
_entry.id   AF-A0A0G0YJ96-F1
#
_cell.length_a   1.000
_cell.length_b   1.000
_cell.length_c   1.000
_cell.angle_alpha   90.00
_cell.angle_beta   90.00
_cell.angle_gamma   90.00
#
_symmetry.space_group_name_H-M   'P 1'
#
loop_
_entity.id
_entity.type
_entity.pdbx_description
1 polymer ?
#
loop_
_entity_poly.entity_id
_entity_poly.type
_entity_poly.pdbx_seq_one_letter_code
_entity_poly.pdbx_strand_id
1 'polypeptide(L)'
;MNRLTKQEKLLFLGLFLLIIAVAIFLVWFLNPDRKVKEEIRNTLTEQEVVKAKATEALKSVVDIANQLSGITSGAVFNFEVTDVDGRSGNFGIVRYIDEVKGERIVEEHFVTFKNQNYASEVHRDTNAVVSMHRSVSEFAVSGSPYPVDKLEETVRQFVERVYPEFTRRESTLEYDPGSKDAPGVATNYFFRWNDKQFAVPNGLEMDLPPFIQVGINANGFIFSYENTVQLYHNLPKEALRAMCGFVEMPRTDDSLTDREKGIVKVWFTEYEPFQNRYLILPYEPETDFEGCSESAKEFLGQVPSEPR
;
A
#
# COMPACT_ATOMS: atom_id res chain seq x y z
N MET A 1 16.34 24.63 73.97
CA MET A 1 15.72 24.64 72.62
C MET A 1 16.03 25.97 71.96
N ASN A 2 16.97 26.01 71.01
CA ASN A 2 17.29 27.24 70.29
C ASN A 2 16.09 27.65 69.43
N ARG A 3 15.55 28.84 69.70
CA ARG A 3 14.47 29.44 68.91
C ARG A 3 15.07 29.92 67.59
N LEU A 4 14.76 29.20 66.51
CA LEU A 4 15.07 29.64 65.14
C LEU A 4 14.62 31.09 64.94
N THR A 5 15.52 31.90 64.40
CA THR A 5 15.26 33.30 64.05
C THR A 5 14.23 33.40 62.92
N LYS A 6 13.57 34.55 62.77
CA LYS A 6 12.56 34.76 61.72
C LYS A 6 13.11 34.47 60.31
N GLN A 7 14.39 34.79 60.06
CA GLN A 7 15.05 34.55 58.78
C GLN A 7 15.31 33.07 58.53
N GLU A 8 15.77 32.31 59.53
CA GLU A 8 15.96 30.86 59.39
C GLU A 8 14.63 30.13 59.13
N LYS A 9 13.53 30.56 59.74
CA LYS A 9 12.20 30.00 59.48
C LYS A 9 11.72 30.25 58.04
N LEU A 10 12.00 31.42 57.49
CA LEU A 10 11.68 31.77 56.10
C LEU A 10 12.52 30.95 55.11
N LEU A 11 13.80 30.74 55.41
CA LEU A 11 14.70 29.89 54.62
C LEU A 11 14.24 28.43 54.62
N PHE A 12 13.86 27.89 55.79
CA PHE A 12 13.32 26.54 55.90
C PHE A 12 11.99 26.38 55.16
N LEU A 13 11.10 27.35 55.23
CA LEU A 13 9.83 27.31 54.51
C LEU A 13 10.04 27.35 52.99
N GLY A 14 10.95 28.19 52.51
CA GLY A 14 11.31 28.27 51.10
C GLY A 14 11.93 26.98 50.58
N LEU A 15 12.85 26.37 51.35
CA LEU A 15 13.47 25.10 50.99
C LEU A 15 12.44 23.96 50.97
N PHE A 16 11.53 23.93 51.93
CA PHE A 16 10.46 22.93 52.02
C PHE A 16 9.49 23.02 50.84
N LEU A 17 9.10 24.24 50.45
CA LEU A 17 8.25 24.46 49.27
C LEU A 17 8.96 24.06 47.96
N LEU A 18 10.26 24.33 47.86
CA LEU A 18 11.07 23.90 46.71
C LEU A 18 11.11 22.36 46.60
N ILE A 19 11.33 21.65 47.70
CA ILE A 19 11.35 20.19 47.74
C ILE A 19 9.98 19.62 47.34
N ILE A 20 8.88 20.21 47.83
CA ILE A 20 7.53 19.80 47.43
C ILE A 20 7.30 20.05 45.94
N ALA A 21 7.71 21.21 45.42
CA ALA A 21 7.55 21.54 44.00
C ALA A 21 8.36 20.57 43.10
N VAL A 22 9.59 20.23 43.50
CA VAL A 22 10.44 19.25 42.80
C VAL A 22 9.85 17.84 42.92
N ALA A 23 9.34 17.43 44.08
CA ALA A 23 8.70 16.14 44.27
C ALA A 23 7.42 16.00 43.43
N ILE A 24 6.59 17.05 43.38
CA ILE A 24 5.42 17.09 42.50
C ILE A 24 5.86 17.03 41.04
N PHE A 25 6.86 17.82 40.63
CA PHE A 25 7.38 17.80 39.26
C PHE A 25 7.90 16.41 38.88
N LEU A 26 8.68 15.76 39.73
CA LEU A 26 9.18 14.40 39.51
C LEU A 26 8.04 13.38 39.44
N VAL A 27 7.06 13.45 40.34
CA VAL A 27 5.88 12.55 40.32
C VAL A 27 4.97 12.81 39.11
N TRP A 28 4.95 14.03 38.56
CA TRP A 28 4.12 14.38 37.41
C TRP A 28 4.79 14.05 36.07
N PHE A 29 6.13 14.19 35.99
CA PHE A 29 6.92 14.05 34.75
C PHE A 29 7.58 12.67 34.60
N LEU A 30 7.91 12.00 35.71
CA LEU A 30 8.49 10.65 35.71
C LEU A 30 7.45 9.55 35.89
N ASN A 31 6.15 9.86 36.00
CA ASN A 31 5.12 8.83 36.18
C ASN A 31 5.00 7.97 34.92
N PRO A 32 5.48 6.71 34.95
CA PRO A 32 5.44 5.85 33.78
C PRO A 32 3.99 5.58 33.34
N ASP A 33 3.07 5.48 34.29
CA ASP A 33 1.64 5.24 34.03
C ASP A 33 0.99 6.33 33.18
N ARG A 34 1.46 7.58 33.31
CA ARG A 34 0.92 8.69 32.52
C ARG A 34 1.48 8.69 31.11
N LYS A 35 2.78 8.44 30.94
CA LYS A 35 3.41 8.29 29.62
C LYS A 35 2.76 7.15 28.85
N VAL A 36 2.55 6.01 29.50
CA VAL A 36 1.85 4.86 28.90
C VAL A 36 0.41 5.21 28.51
N LYS A 37 -0.35 5.93 29.36
CA LYS A 37 -1.72 6.38 29.02
C LYS A 37 -1.76 7.36 27.85
N GLU A 38 -0.76 8.24 27.75
CA GLU A 38 -0.66 9.23 26.67
C GLU A 38 -0.25 8.56 25.35
N GLU A 39 0.70 7.62 25.40
CA GLU A 39 1.10 6.79 24.28
C GLU A 39 -0.06 5.94 23.76
N ILE A 40 -0.77 5.22 24.63
CA ILE A 40 -1.98 4.45 24.26
C ILE A 40 -3.02 5.36 23.60
N ARG A 41 -3.25 6.57 24.13
CA ARG A 41 -4.20 7.51 23.54
C ARG A 41 -3.77 7.95 22.14
N ASN A 42 -2.48 8.26 21.97
CA ASN A 42 -1.93 8.70 20.69
C ASN A 42 -2.06 7.58 19.65
N THR A 43 -1.69 6.34 20.01
CA THR A 43 -1.86 5.17 19.14
C THR A 43 -3.32 4.93 18.77
N LEU A 44 -4.25 5.01 19.72
CA LEU A 44 -5.69 4.87 19.43
C LEU A 44 -6.19 5.96 18.47
N THR A 45 -5.77 7.21 18.71
CA THR A 45 -6.14 8.34 17.85
C THR A 45 -5.59 8.14 16.43
N GLU A 46 -4.34 7.69 16.30
CA GLU A 46 -3.72 7.40 15.01
C GLU A 46 -4.45 6.26 14.28
N GLN A 47 -4.78 5.17 14.98
CA GLN A 47 -5.55 4.07 14.42
C GLN A 47 -6.94 4.51 13.94
N GLU A 48 -7.63 5.38 14.69
CA GLU A 48 -8.92 5.95 14.27
C GLU A 48 -8.78 6.81 13.01
N VAL A 49 -7.72 7.61 12.90
CA VAL A 49 -7.44 8.43 11.70
C VAL A 49 -7.13 7.55 10.49
N VAL A 50 -6.25 6.55 10.64
CA VAL A 50 -5.91 5.58 9.59
C VAL A 50 -7.17 4.86 9.13
N LYS A 51 -7.98 4.37 10.07
CA LYS A 51 -9.26 3.71 9.78
C LYS A 51 -10.21 4.61 9.00
N ALA A 52 -10.36 5.87 9.41
CA ALA A 52 -11.26 6.82 8.76
C ALA A 52 -10.83 7.11 7.32
N LYS A 53 -9.54 7.38 7.09
CA LYS A 53 -9.00 7.65 5.75
C LYS A 53 -9.13 6.43 4.83
N ALA A 54 -8.80 5.24 5.32
CA ALA A 54 -8.95 4.02 4.55
C ALA A 54 -10.43 3.73 4.20
N THR A 55 -11.35 4.00 5.13
CA THR A 55 -12.80 3.84 4.90
C THR A 55 -13.28 4.81 3.83
N GLU A 56 -12.82 6.06 3.87
CA GLU A 56 -13.15 7.08 2.86
C GLU A 56 -12.60 6.70 1.48
N ALA A 57 -11.36 6.22 1.40
CA ALA A 57 -10.76 5.76 0.15
C ALA A 57 -11.52 4.59 -0.47
N LEU A 58 -11.82 3.54 0.32
CA LEU A 58 -12.61 2.41 -0.16
C LEU A 58 -14.00 2.84 -0.61
N LYS A 59 -14.65 3.71 0.16
CA LYS A 59 -15.96 4.27 -0.19
C LYS A 59 -15.91 5.03 -1.51
N SER A 60 -14.88 5.84 -1.75
CA SER A 60 -14.72 6.59 -3.00
C SER A 60 -14.65 5.67 -4.22
N VAL A 61 -13.87 4.59 -4.14
CA VAL A 61 -13.79 3.56 -5.20
C VAL A 61 -15.13 2.85 -5.40
N VAL A 62 -15.80 2.49 -4.31
CA VAL A 62 -17.13 1.85 -4.33
C VAL A 62 -18.18 2.77 -4.96
N ASP A 63 -18.13 4.08 -4.68
CA ASP A 63 -19.05 5.07 -5.23
C ASP A 63 -18.86 5.23 -6.74
N ILE A 64 -17.61 5.24 -7.23
CA ILE A 64 -17.31 5.23 -8.67
C ILE A 64 -17.84 3.94 -9.31
N ALA A 65 -17.60 2.78 -8.69
CA ALA A 65 -18.10 1.49 -9.18
C ALA A 65 -19.64 1.49 -9.24
N ASN A 66 -20.32 2.04 -8.22
CA ASN A 66 -21.77 2.17 -8.18
C ASN A 66 -22.30 3.07 -9.30
N GLN A 67 -21.68 4.23 -9.48
CA GLN A 67 -22.06 5.18 -10.53
C GLN A 67 -21.99 4.53 -11.91
N LEU A 68 -20.89 3.84 -12.22
CA LEU A 68 -20.68 3.18 -13.51
C LEU A 68 -21.56 1.92 -13.69
N SER A 69 -21.92 1.27 -12.59
CA SER A 69 -22.88 0.16 -12.57
C SER A 69 -24.34 0.63 -12.65
N GLY A 70 -24.61 1.95 -12.77
CA GLY A 70 -25.96 2.50 -12.86
C GLY A 70 -26.76 2.48 -11.55
N ILE A 71 -26.09 2.33 -10.40
CA ILE A 71 -26.73 2.31 -9.08
C ILE A 71 -26.94 3.74 -8.60
N THR A 72 -28.19 4.22 -8.60
CA THR A 72 -28.52 5.62 -8.31
C THR A 72 -29.04 5.88 -6.89
N SER A 73 -29.52 4.87 -6.17
CA SER A 73 -29.62 4.84 -4.69
C SER A 73 -30.11 3.47 -4.22
N GLY A 74 -29.60 2.98 -3.09
CA GLY A 74 -30.16 1.82 -2.37
C GLY A 74 -29.22 0.64 -2.12
N ALA A 75 -28.10 0.49 -2.85
CA ALA A 75 -27.11 -0.54 -2.53
C ALA A 75 -26.13 -0.04 -1.46
N VAL A 76 -26.32 -0.47 -0.22
CA VAL A 76 -25.37 -0.21 0.86
C VAL A 76 -24.45 -1.42 1.00
N PHE A 77 -23.22 -1.29 0.49
CA PHE A 77 -22.17 -2.25 0.80
C PHE A 77 -21.59 -1.91 2.16
N ASN A 78 -21.94 -2.70 3.17
CA ASN A 78 -21.37 -2.54 4.51
C ASN A 78 -19.97 -3.15 4.52
N PHE A 79 -18.96 -2.30 4.66
CA PHE A 79 -17.57 -2.70 4.85
C PHE A 79 -17.19 -2.52 6.32
N GLU A 80 -16.90 -3.62 6.99
CA GLU A 80 -16.46 -3.59 8.38
C GLU A 80 -14.95 -3.73 8.44
N VAL A 81 -14.29 -2.82 9.15
CA VAL A 81 -12.84 -2.91 9.38
C VAL A 81 -12.56 -4.06 10.34
N THR A 82 -11.74 -5.00 9.88
CA THR A 82 -11.35 -6.20 10.63
C THR A 82 -9.92 -6.12 11.17
N ASP A 83 -9.05 -5.39 10.47
CA ASP A 83 -7.67 -5.13 10.87
C ASP A 83 -7.25 -3.74 10.37
N VAL A 84 -6.51 -2.98 11.16
CA VAL A 84 -5.99 -1.65 10.82
C VAL A 84 -4.50 -1.67 10.48
N ASP A 85 -3.84 -2.79 10.74
CA ASP A 85 -2.41 -3.01 10.46
C ASP A 85 -2.18 -4.45 9.99
N GLY A 86 -3.11 -4.92 9.16
CA GLY A 86 -3.13 -6.27 8.66
C GLY A 86 -2.08 -6.49 7.59
N ARG A 87 -1.69 -7.75 7.43
CA ARG A 87 -0.84 -8.19 6.33
C ARG A 87 -1.74 -8.70 5.22
N SER A 88 -1.49 -8.29 3.98
CA SER A 88 -2.25 -8.88 2.86
C SER A 88 -1.94 -10.37 2.78
N GLY A 89 -2.95 -11.20 2.63
CA GLY A 89 -2.74 -12.63 2.34
C GLY A 89 -2.16 -12.86 0.95
N ASN A 90 -2.26 -11.85 0.07
CA ASN A 90 -2.12 -12.00 -1.36
C ASN A 90 -1.02 -11.10 -1.96
N PHE A 91 -0.49 -10.15 -1.19
CA PHE A 91 0.59 -9.27 -1.64
C PHE A 91 1.82 -9.36 -0.74
N GLY A 92 2.99 -9.41 -1.38
CA GLY A 92 4.29 -9.41 -0.74
C GLY A 92 5.40 -9.74 -1.74
N ILE A 93 6.62 -9.34 -1.41
CA ILE A 93 7.83 -9.87 -2.06
C ILE A 93 8.42 -10.89 -1.11
N VAL A 94 8.48 -12.11 -1.61
CA VAL A 94 8.80 -13.30 -0.84
C VAL A 94 10.11 -13.88 -1.33
N ARG A 95 10.96 -14.23 -0.39
CA ARG A 95 12.11 -15.10 -0.62
C ARG A 95 11.69 -16.53 -0.28
N TYR A 96 11.66 -17.41 -1.27
CA TYR A 96 11.47 -18.83 -1.00
C TYR A 96 12.76 -19.43 -0.43
N ILE A 97 12.67 -19.97 0.78
CA ILE A 97 13.77 -20.70 1.45
C ILE A 97 13.79 -22.14 0.93
N ASP A 98 12.62 -22.70 0.67
CA ASP A 98 12.37 -23.98 0.00
C ASP A 98 11.02 -23.93 -0.74
N GLU A 99 10.60 -25.03 -1.36
CA GLU A 99 9.35 -25.12 -2.17
C GLU A 99 8.06 -24.88 -1.37
N VAL A 100 8.12 -24.82 -0.03
CA VAL A 100 6.95 -24.69 0.87
C VAL A 100 7.05 -23.44 1.74
N LYS A 101 8.25 -23.01 2.11
CA LYS A 101 8.49 -21.94 3.06
C LYS A 101 9.01 -20.69 2.37
N GLY A 102 8.14 -19.69 2.27
CA GLY A 102 8.49 -18.32 1.93
C GLY A 102 8.72 -17.44 3.16
N GLU A 103 9.68 -16.52 3.06
CA GLU A 103 9.88 -15.40 4.00
C GLU A 103 9.53 -14.09 3.29
N ARG A 104 8.64 -13.28 3.87
CA ARG A 104 8.35 -11.94 3.34
C ARG A 104 9.50 -11.01 3.69
N ILE A 105 10.18 -10.53 2.66
CA ILE A 105 11.27 -9.56 2.80
C ILE A 105 10.78 -8.11 2.65
N VAL A 106 9.62 -7.93 2.01
CA VAL A 106 8.87 -6.68 1.95
C VAL A 106 7.49 -6.96 2.52
N GLU A 107 7.20 -6.37 3.68
CA GLU A 107 5.90 -6.45 4.34
C GLU A 107 5.13 -5.16 4.11
N GLU A 108 3.93 -5.30 3.56
CA GLU A 108 3.04 -4.18 3.28
C GLU A 108 1.85 -4.25 4.23
N HIS A 109 1.48 -3.07 4.73
CA HIS A 109 0.52 -2.93 5.81
C HIS A 109 -0.80 -2.40 5.25
N PHE A 110 -1.90 -3.08 5.60
CA PHE A 110 -3.22 -2.80 5.05
C PHE A 110 -4.27 -2.64 6.13
N VAL A 111 -5.18 -1.70 5.91
CA VAL A 111 -6.48 -1.72 6.55
C VAL A 111 -7.35 -2.72 5.79
N THR A 112 -7.79 -3.77 6.48
CA THR A 112 -8.58 -4.85 5.91
C THR A 112 -10.05 -4.70 6.26
N PHE A 113 -10.89 -4.73 5.24
CA PHE A 113 -12.33 -4.62 5.33
C PHE A 113 -12.99 -5.95 4.98
N LYS A 114 -14.12 -6.25 5.60
CA LYS A 114 -14.96 -7.40 5.29
C LYS A 114 -16.32 -6.95 4.79
N ASN A 115 -16.76 -7.55 3.69
CA ASN A 115 -18.13 -7.48 3.18
C ASN A 115 -18.65 -8.90 2.96
N GLN A 116 -19.51 -9.40 3.85
CA GLN A 116 -19.98 -10.80 3.85
C GLN A 116 -18.80 -11.80 3.85
N ASN A 117 -18.57 -12.50 2.74
CA ASN A 117 -17.50 -13.48 2.56
C ASN A 117 -16.26 -12.92 1.85
N TYR A 118 -16.27 -11.63 1.51
CA TYR A 118 -15.22 -10.98 0.74
C TYR A 118 -14.38 -10.06 1.62
N ALA A 119 -13.09 -10.00 1.32
CA ALA A 119 -12.15 -9.05 1.92
C ALA A 119 -11.85 -7.91 0.94
N SER A 120 -11.50 -6.75 1.44
CA SER A 120 -11.00 -5.62 0.65
C SER A 120 -9.88 -4.96 1.42
N GLU A 121 -8.85 -4.49 0.73
CA GLU A 121 -7.60 -4.06 1.33
C GLU A 121 -7.25 -2.66 0.84
N VAL A 122 -6.92 -1.78 1.79
CA VAL A 122 -6.46 -0.42 1.53
C VAL A 122 -5.08 -0.26 2.14
N HIS A 123 -4.10 0.17 1.36
CA HIS A 123 -2.74 0.38 1.84
C HIS A 123 -2.73 1.44 2.95
N ARG A 124 -2.18 1.08 4.10
CA ARG A 124 -2.30 1.82 5.37
C ARG A 124 -1.85 3.27 5.26
N ASP A 125 -0.71 3.50 4.60
CA ASP A 125 -0.05 4.80 4.63
C ASP A 125 -0.44 5.69 3.46
N THR A 126 -0.74 5.09 2.30
CA THR A 126 -1.05 5.81 1.06
C THR A 126 -2.55 5.97 0.81
N ASN A 127 -3.38 5.19 1.53
CA ASN A 127 -4.82 5.08 1.29
C ASN A 127 -5.18 4.60 -0.12
N ALA A 128 -4.24 3.97 -0.83
CA ALA A 128 -4.52 3.34 -2.10
C ALA A 128 -5.40 2.10 -1.89
N VAL A 129 -6.53 2.03 -2.58
CA VAL A 129 -7.38 0.82 -2.58
C VAL A 129 -6.71 -0.21 -3.48
N VAL A 130 -6.23 -1.29 -2.86
CA VAL A 130 -5.50 -2.36 -3.56
C VAL A 130 -6.48 -3.41 -4.03
N SER A 131 -7.41 -3.81 -3.16
CA SER A 131 -8.43 -4.77 -3.49
C SER A 131 -9.79 -4.29 -3.03
N MET A 132 -10.79 -4.46 -3.88
CA MET A 132 -12.19 -4.24 -3.57
C MET A 132 -12.98 -5.45 -4.06
N HIS A 133 -13.71 -6.10 -3.17
CA HIS A 133 -14.58 -7.22 -3.50
C HIS A 133 -15.95 -7.03 -2.86
N ARG A 134 -16.99 -7.24 -3.66
CA ARG A 134 -18.37 -6.99 -3.29
C ARG A 134 -19.22 -8.17 -3.67
N SER A 135 -20.17 -8.50 -2.80
CA SER A 135 -21.22 -9.44 -3.15
C SER A 135 -22.05 -8.90 -4.32
N VAL A 136 -22.24 -9.72 -5.35
CA VAL A 136 -23.14 -9.40 -6.46
C VAL A 136 -24.57 -9.44 -5.91
N SER A 137 -25.19 -8.27 -5.82
CA SER A 137 -26.54 -8.14 -5.29
C SER A 137 -27.60 -8.60 -6.30
N GLU A 138 -28.77 -9.02 -5.84
CA GLU A 138 -29.84 -9.53 -6.72
C GLU A 138 -30.32 -8.49 -7.76
N PHE A 139 -30.33 -7.20 -7.42
CA PHE A 139 -30.67 -6.15 -8.38
C PHE A 139 -29.66 -6.05 -9.53
N ALA A 140 -28.40 -6.44 -9.28
CA ALA A 140 -27.29 -6.34 -10.23
C ALA A 140 -27.26 -7.50 -11.25
N VAL A 141 -28.12 -8.50 -11.09
CA VAL A 141 -28.29 -9.60 -12.07
C VAL A 141 -29.60 -9.48 -12.86
N SER A 142 -30.33 -8.39 -12.68
CA SER A 142 -31.57 -8.13 -13.40
C SER A 142 -31.29 -7.33 -14.67
N GLY A 143 -31.78 -7.83 -15.81
CA GLY A 143 -31.68 -7.14 -17.10
C GLY A 143 -31.05 -7.97 -18.22
N SER A 144 -31.04 -7.41 -19.42
CA SER A 144 -30.35 -8.01 -20.56
C SER A 144 -28.84 -7.83 -20.41
N PRO A 145 -28.02 -8.86 -20.72
CA PRO A 145 -26.58 -8.72 -20.78
C PRO A 145 -26.14 -7.59 -21.71
N TYR A 146 -25.12 -6.84 -21.30
CA TYR A 146 -24.44 -5.91 -22.18
C TYR A 146 -23.45 -6.65 -23.09
N PRO A 147 -23.22 -6.12 -24.31
CA PRO A 147 -22.08 -6.51 -25.14
C PRO A 147 -20.74 -6.36 -24.41
N VAL A 148 -19.78 -7.24 -24.71
CA VAL A 148 -18.46 -7.28 -24.03
C VAL A 148 -17.66 -5.98 -24.22
N ASP A 149 -17.72 -5.37 -25.40
CA ASP A 149 -17.10 -4.08 -25.71
C ASP A 149 -17.62 -2.95 -24.80
N LYS A 150 -18.92 -2.94 -24.50
CA LYS A 150 -19.50 -2.00 -23.55
C LYS A 150 -19.05 -2.25 -22.10
N LEU A 151 -18.90 -3.52 -21.72
CA LEU A 151 -18.36 -3.88 -20.39
C LEU A 151 -16.90 -3.45 -20.26
N GLU A 152 -16.09 -3.67 -21.30
CA GLU A 152 -14.69 -3.23 -21.36
C GLU A 152 -14.60 -1.70 -21.23
N GLU A 153 -15.41 -0.95 -21.99
CA GLU A 153 -15.46 0.51 -21.92
C GLU A 153 -15.81 0.98 -20.49
N THR A 154 -16.81 0.35 -19.86
CA THR A 154 -17.22 0.66 -18.49
C THR A 154 -16.08 0.42 -17.50
N VAL A 155 -15.36 -0.70 -17.68
CA VAL A 155 -14.20 -1.01 -16.84
C VAL A 155 -13.06 -0.02 -17.05
N ARG A 156 -12.75 0.36 -18.29
CA ARG A 156 -11.71 1.35 -18.58
C ARG A 156 -12.02 2.68 -17.89
N GLN A 157 -13.27 3.15 -18.01
CA GLN A 157 -13.73 4.35 -17.31
C GLN A 157 -13.61 4.22 -15.78
N PHE A 158 -13.83 3.02 -15.23
CA PHE A 158 -13.63 2.77 -13.81
C PHE A 158 -12.15 2.89 -13.43
N VAL A 159 -11.27 2.16 -14.12
CA VAL A 159 -9.82 2.15 -13.85
C VAL A 159 -9.22 3.56 -14.00
N GLU A 160 -9.59 4.31 -15.04
CA GLU A 160 -9.09 5.68 -15.24
C GLU A 160 -9.47 6.64 -14.10
N ARG A 161 -10.62 6.42 -13.44
CA ARG A 161 -11.07 7.25 -12.32
C ARG A 161 -10.41 6.86 -11.00
N VAL A 162 -10.20 5.57 -10.76
CA VAL A 162 -9.61 5.08 -9.51
C VAL A 162 -8.07 5.06 -9.55
N TYR A 163 -7.49 4.99 -10.73
CA TYR A 163 -6.06 5.05 -10.99
C TYR A 163 -5.76 5.97 -12.18
N PRO A 164 -5.71 7.30 -11.98
CA PRO A 164 -5.54 8.29 -13.07
C PRO A 164 -4.25 8.17 -13.87
N GLU A 165 -3.22 7.47 -13.36
CA GLU A 165 -2.01 7.22 -14.14
C GLU A 165 -2.19 6.12 -15.20
N PHE A 166 -3.29 5.38 -15.15
CA PHE A 166 -3.58 4.26 -16.05
C PHE A 166 -3.43 4.64 -17.52
N THR A 167 -4.07 5.73 -17.97
CA THR A 167 -4.05 6.14 -19.38
C THR A 167 -2.63 6.41 -19.91
N ARG A 168 -1.70 6.86 -19.06
CA ARG A 168 -0.30 7.10 -19.45
C ARG A 168 0.52 5.81 -19.52
N ARG A 169 0.08 4.76 -18.84
CA ARG A 169 0.81 3.50 -18.66
C ARG A 169 0.18 2.34 -19.41
N GLU A 170 -1.07 2.44 -19.82
CA GLU A 170 -1.81 1.32 -20.39
C GLU A 170 -1.06 0.67 -21.56
N SER A 171 -0.45 1.48 -22.44
CA SER A 171 0.32 0.99 -23.59
C SER A 171 1.56 0.18 -23.21
N THR A 172 2.03 0.26 -21.95
CA THR A 172 3.13 -0.54 -21.43
C THR A 172 2.66 -1.80 -20.72
N LEU A 173 1.35 -2.00 -20.55
CA LEU A 173 0.75 -3.16 -19.89
C LEU A 173 0.24 -4.16 -20.92
N GLU A 174 0.30 -5.44 -20.57
CA GLU A 174 -0.29 -6.51 -21.36
C GLU A 174 -1.76 -6.70 -20.99
N TYR A 175 -2.65 -6.49 -21.95
CA TYR A 175 -4.09 -6.69 -21.79
C TYR A 175 -4.48 -8.16 -22.01
N ASP A 176 -5.15 -8.77 -21.03
CA ASP A 176 -5.47 -10.21 -20.97
C ASP A 176 -6.90 -10.44 -20.42
N PRO A 177 -7.95 -10.22 -21.22
CA PRO A 177 -9.33 -10.38 -20.76
C PRO A 177 -9.73 -11.85 -20.61
N GLY A 178 -10.56 -12.14 -19.62
CA GLY A 178 -11.11 -13.46 -19.37
C GLY A 178 -12.57 -13.43 -18.94
N SER A 179 -13.19 -14.61 -18.86
CA SER A 179 -14.56 -14.76 -18.35
C SER A 179 -14.72 -16.05 -17.54
N LYS A 180 -15.72 -16.08 -16.67
CA LYS A 180 -16.13 -17.24 -15.89
C LYS A 180 -17.64 -17.37 -15.92
N ASP A 181 -18.09 -18.51 -16.42
CA ASP A 181 -19.50 -18.90 -16.46
C ASP A 181 -19.81 -19.90 -15.34
N ALA A 182 -21.00 -19.78 -14.76
CA ALA A 182 -21.54 -20.77 -13.83
C ALA A 182 -23.04 -20.99 -14.10
N PRO A 183 -23.56 -22.23 -13.99
CA PRO A 183 -24.98 -22.50 -14.23
C PRO A 183 -25.88 -21.63 -13.34
N GLY A 184 -26.82 -20.90 -13.95
CA GLY A 184 -27.79 -20.07 -13.24
C GLY A 184 -27.24 -18.74 -12.70
N VAL A 185 -26.01 -18.37 -13.02
CA VAL A 185 -25.38 -17.09 -12.64
C VAL A 185 -25.00 -16.33 -13.90
N ALA A 186 -25.17 -15.00 -13.89
CA ALA A 186 -24.68 -14.16 -14.98
C ALA A 186 -23.17 -14.37 -15.19
N THR A 187 -22.73 -14.39 -16.46
CA THR A 187 -21.31 -14.45 -16.81
C THR A 187 -20.55 -13.34 -16.11
N ASN A 188 -19.42 -13.69 -15.49
CA ASN A 188 -18.48 -12.73 -14.95
C ASN A 188 -17.35 -12.53 -15.96
N TYR A 189 -17.03 -11.29 -16.27
CA TYR A 189 -15.91 -10.89 -17.10
C TYR A 189 -14.82 -10.29 -16.21
N PHE A 190 -13.58 -10.58 -16.55
CA PHE A 190 -12.39 -10.09 -15.87
C PHE A 190 -11.51 -9.41 -16.89
N PHE A 191 -11.39 -8.09 -16.77
CA PHE A 191 -10.56 -7.27 -17.63
C PHE A 191 -9.27 -6.98 -16.89
N ARG A 192 -8.14 -7.44 -17.45
CA ARG A 192 -6.86 -7.50 -16.75
C ARG A 192 -5.75 -6.85 -17.57
N TRP A 193 -4.89 -6.11 -16.88
CA TRP A 193 -3.68 -5.50 -17.40
C TRP A 193 -2.50 -5.93 -16.54
N ASN A 194 -1.47 -6.52 -17.13
CA ASN A 194 -0.28 -7.02 -16.44
C ASN A 194 0.95 -6.17 -16.74
N ASP A 195 1.72 -5.78 -15.72
CA ASP A 195 3.06 -5.20 -15.94
C ASP A 195 4.12 -6.30 -15.89
N LYS A 196 4.24 -7.09 -16.96
CA LYS A 196 5.26 -8.14 -17.01
C LYS A 196 6.69 -7.60 -17.10
N GLN A 197 6.87 -6.29 -17.24
CA GLN A 197 8.19 -5.67 -17.35
C GLN A 197 8.81 -5.38 -15.97
N PHE A 198 8.02 -5.23 -14.91
CA PHE A 198 8.59 -5.11 -13.57
C PHE A 198 9.38 -6.38 -13.23
N ALA A 199 10.64 -6.19 -12.85
CA ALA A 199 11.52 -7.25 -12.40
C ALA A 199 11.56 -7.31 -10.87
N VAL A 200 11.58 -8.54 -10.37
CA VAL A 200 11.91 -8.83 -8.98
C VAL A 200 13.33 -9.41 -9.00
N PRO A 201 14.24 -8.99 -8.09
CA PRO A 201 15.60 -9.51 -8.08
C PRO A 201 15.65 -11.03 -7.95
N ASN A 202 16.71 -11.66 -8.48
CA ASN A 202 16.86 -13.12 -8.45
C ASN A 202 16.77 -13.67 -7.01
N GLY A 203 16.05 -14.79 -6.86
CA GLY A 203 15.80 -15.42 -5.55
C GLY A 203 14.63 -14.81 -4.78
N LEU A 204 13.94 -13.83 -5.36
CA LEU A 204 12.72 -13.25 -4.84
C LEU A 204 11.58 -13.43 -5.84
N GLU A 205 10.38 -13.60 -5.32
CA GLU A 205 9.15 -13.76 -6.07
C GLU A 205 8.08 -12.82 -5.52
N MET A 206 7.09 -12.51 -6.35
CA MET A 206 5.93 -11.72 -5.94
C MET A 206 4.71 -12.64 -5.93
N ASP A 207 4.03 -12.73 -4.79
CA ASP A 207 2.89 -13.65 -4.59
C ASP A 207 1.77 -13.43 -5.62
N LEU A 208 1.53 -12.18 -5.99
CA LEU A 208 0.67 -11.80 -7.10
C LEU A 208 1.45 -10.90 -8.07
N PRO A 209 1.77 -11.37 -9.29
CA PRO A 209 2.53 -10.59 -10.25
C PRO A 209 1.80 -9.29 -10.54
N PRO A 210 2.51 -8.22 -10.91
CA PRO A 210 1.94 -6.89 -11.08
C PRO A 210 0.72 -6.88 -12.04
N PHE A 211 -0.44 -6.49 -11.52
CA PHE A 211 -1.68 -6.47 -12.29
C PHE A 211 -2.68 -5.40 -11.83
N ILE A 212 -3.50 -4.97 -12.79
CA ILE A 212 -4.78 -4.31 -12.55
C ILE A 212 -5.84 -5.27 -13.09
N GLN A 213 -6.87 -5.58 -12.32
CA GLN A 213 -7.99 -6.39 -12.79
C GLN A 213 -9.30 -5.85 -12.28
N VAL A 214 -10.33 -5.86 -13.13
CA VAL A 214 -11.69 -5.52 -12.73
C VAL A 214 -12.61 -6.65 -13.12
N GLY A 215 -13.35 -7.15 -12.14
CA GLY A 215 -14.44 -8.10 -12.33
C GLY A 215 -15.76 -7.35 -12.51
N ILE A 216 -16.42 -7.59 -13.63
CA ILE A 216 -17.72 -7.02 -13.97
C ILE A 216 -18.66 -8.12 -14.45
N ASN A 217 -19.91 -8.16 -13.98
CA ASN A 217 -20.85 -9.16 -14.47
C ASN A 217 -21.45 -8.74 -15.83
N ALA A 218 -22.15 -9.66 -16.48
CA ALA A 218 -22.77 -9.43 -17.79
C ALA A 218 -23.76 -8.26 -17.82
N ASN A 219 -24.28 -7.81 -16.68
CA ASN A 219 -25.21 -6.70 -16.55
C ASN A 219 -24.53 -5.37 -16.19
N GLY A 220 -23.20 -5.32 -16.17
CA GLY A 220 -22.43 -4.09 -15.92
C GLY A 220 -22.13 -3.80 -14.45
N PHE A 221 -22.36 -4.74 -13.54
CA PHE A 221 -22.04 -4.55 -12.13
C PHE A 221 -20.57 -4.89 -11.83
N ILE A 222 -19.80 -3.89 -11.43
CA ILE A 222 -18.38 -4.04 -11.06
C ILE A 222 -18.31 -4.64 -9.65
N PHE A 223 -17.93 -5.90 -9.50
CA PHE A 223 -17.93 -6.58 -8.20
C PHE A 223 -16.54 -6.77 -7.62
N SER A 224 -15.49 -6.66 -8.44
CA SER A 224 -14.11 -6.89 -8.03
C SER A 224 -13.18 -5.87 -8.68
N TYR A 225 -12.18 -5.42 -7.94
CA TYR A 225 -11.07 -4.61 -8.42
C TYR A 225 -9.81 -4.99 -7.66
N GLU A 226 -8.71 -5.10 -8.41
CA GLU A 226 -7.36 -5.33 -7.90
C GLU A 226 -6.41 -4.35 -8.59
N ASN A 227 -5.50 -3.75 -7.84
CA ASN A 227 -4.43 -2.89 -8.36
C ASN A 227 -3.17 -3.04 -7.51
N THR A 228 -2.41 -4.08 -7.80
CA THR A 228 -1.06 -4.25 -7.23
C THR A 228 -0.03 -3.40 -7.96
N VAL A 229 -0.41 -2.82 -9.11
CA VAL A 229 0.45 -1.91 -9.89
C VAL A 229 0.90 -0.69 -9.10
N GLN A 230 -0.04 -0.09 -8.38
CA GLN A 230 0.25 1.07 -7.57
C GLN A 230 1.20 0.77 -6.40
N LEU A 231 1.17 -0.44 -5.86
CA LEU A 231 2.00 -0.81 -4.70
C LEU A 231 3.48 -0.88 -5.07
N TYR A 232 3.85 -1.65 -6.09
CA TYR A 232 5.26 -1.81 -6.41
C TYR A 232 5.91 -0.52 -6.96
N HIS A 233 5.11 0.39 -7.54
CA HIS A 233 5.59 1.70 -7.99
C HIS A 233 5.79 2.72 -6.87
N ASN A 234 5.21 2.47 -5.70
CA ASN A 234 5.30 3.35 -4.54
C ASN A 234 5.78 2.58 -3.30
N LEU A 235 6.64 1.57 -3.52
CA LEU A 235 7.25 0.81 -2.43
C LEU A 235 7.91 1.78 -1.44
N PRO A 236 7.74 1.56 -0.13
CA PRO A 236 8.44 2.36 0.86
C PRO A 236 9.95 2.20 0.72
N LYS A 237 10.71 3.19 1.20
CA LYS A 237 12.19 3.19 1.10
C LYS A 237 12.79 1.93 1.72
N GLU A 238 12.22 1.47 2.82
CA GLU A 238 12.60 0.27 3.54
C GLU A 238 12.46 -0.98 2.66
N ALA A 239 11.35 -1.08 1.91
CA ALA A 239 11.12 -2.16 0.95
C ALA A 239 12.12 -2.11 -0.22
N LEU A 240 12.36 -0.92 -0.75
CA LEU A 240 13.34 -0.71 -1.82
C LEU A 240 14.76 -1.07 -1.37
N ARG A 241 15.17 -0.70 -0.15
CA ARG A 241 16.46 -1.11 0.44
C ARG A 241 16.53 -2.62 0.61
N ALA A 242 15.47 -3.24 1.15
CA ALA A 242 15.41 -4.69 1.32
C ALA A 242 15.59 -5.41 -0.01
N MET A 243 14.87 -5.01 -1.07
CA MET A 243 15.06 -5.53 -2.42
C MET A 243 16.47 -5.26 -2.96
N CYS A 244 17.00 -4.05 -2.77
CA CYS A 244 18.31 -3.64 -3.27
C CYS A 244 19.45 -4.53 -2.77
N GLY A 245 19.32 -5.08 -1.56
CA GLY A 245 20.27 -6.05 -1.01
C GLY A 245 20.37 -7.36 -1.80
N PHE A 246 19.34 -7.72 -2.57
CA PHE A 246 19.30 -8.94 -3.41
C PHE A 246 19.62 -8.65 -4.89
N VAL A 247 19.77 -7.38 -5.28
CA VAL A 247 19.98 -7.02 -6.68
C VAL A 247 21.39 -7.38 -7.12
N GLU A 248 21.53 -8.23 -8.12
CA GLU A 248 22.73 -8.31 -8.92
C GLU A 248 22.49 -7.49 -10.19
N MET A 249 23.23 -6.40 -10.37
CA MET A 249 22.93 -5.45 -11.45
C MET A 249 23.06 -6.10 -12.83
N PRO A 250 21.97 -6.17 -13.62
CA PRO A 250 22.05 -6.65 -14.99
C PRO A 250 22.77 -5.63 -15.87
N ARG A 251 23.10 -6.04 -17.10
CA ARG A 251 23.54 -5.08 -18.12
C ARG A 251 22.39 -4.11 -18.41
N THR A 252 22.56 -2.86 -18.02
CA THR A 252 21.53 -1.83 -18.10
C THR A 252 21.50 -1.18 -19.48
N ASP A 253 20.30 -0.87 -19.98
CA ASP A 253 20.10 -0.12 -21.21
C ASP A 253 19.94 1.37 -20.93
N ASP A 254 19.12 1.72 -19.94
CA ASP A 254 18.85 3.12 -19.55
C ASP A 254 18.44 3.21 -18.07
N SER A 255 18.42 4.43 -17.53
CA SER A 255 17.92 4.71 -16.18
C SER A 255 17.32 6.11 -16.04
N LEU A 256 16.34 6.25 -15.14
CA LEU A 256 15.67 7.50 -14.84
C LEU A 256 15.64 7.70 -13.32
N THR A 257 16.23 8.80 -12.86
CA THR A 257 16.22 9.19 -11.45
C THR A 257 15.04 10.09 -11.14
N ASP A 258 14.19 9.67 -10.21
CA ASP A 258 13.13 10.50 -9.62
C ASP A 258 13.57 10.89 -8.21
N ARG A 259 14.10 12.12 -8.07
CA ARG A 259 14.63 12.64 -6.80
C ARG A 259 13.54 12.98 -5.80
N GLU A 260 12.35 13.36 -6.27
CA GLU A 260 11.23 13.67 -5.38
C GLU A 260 10.77 12.41 -4.66
N LYS A 261 10.74 11.29 -5.38
CA LYS A 261 10.45 9.98 -4.81
C LYS A 261 11.66 9.28 -4.17
N GLY A 262 12.87 9.76 -4.45
CA GLY A 262 14.11 9.15 -3.95
C GLY A 262 14.36 7.77 -4.56
N ILE A 263 14.10 7.61 -5.87
CA ILE A 263 14.23 6.32 -6.57
C ILE A 263 14.99 6.46 -7.89
N VAL A 264 15.60 5.36 -8.34
CA VAL A 264 16.10 5.16 -9.70
C VAL A 264 15.33 4.03 -10.36
N LYS A 265 14.70 4.31 -11.51
CA LYS A 265 14.15 3.28 -12.38
C LYS A 265 15.23 2.85 -13.37
N VAL A 266 15.57 1.58 -13.38
CA VAL A 266 16.62 1.01 -14.24
C VAL A 266 15.99 0.07 -15.25
N TRP A 267 16.21 0.29 -16.54
CA TRP A 267 15.75 -0.61 -17.61
C TRP A 267 16.90 -1.48 -18.11
N PHE A 268 16.57 -2.74 -18.41
CA PHE A 268 17.50 -3.72 -18.93
C PHE A 268 16.77 -4.73 -19.80
N THR A 269 17.53 -5.32 -20.72
CA THR A 269 17.03 -6.36 -21.62
C THR A 269 17.49 -7.73 -21.13
N GLU A 270 16.54 -8.61 -20.88
CA GLU A 270 16.79 -10.06 -20.80
C GLU A 270 16.67 -10.66 -22.20
N TYR A 271 17.64 -11.47 -22.63
CA TYR A 271 17.69 -11.98 -24.00
C TYR A 271 16.87 -13.27 -24.21
N GLU A 272 16.49 -13.97 -23.15
CA GLU A 272 15.74 -15.23 -23.22
C GLU A 272 14.68 -15.34 -22.12
N PRO A 273 13.38 -15.17 -22.43
CA PRO A 273 12.83 -14.55 -23.65
C PRO A 273 13.22 -13.08 -23.78
N PHE A 274 13.30 -12.54 -25.00
CA PHE A 274 13.59 -11.11 -25.20
C PHE A 274 12.53 -10.24 -24.52
N GLN A 275 12.89 -9.60 -23.41
CA GLN A 275 11.99 -8.78 -22.61
C GLN A 275 12.72 -7.54 -22.10
N ASN A 276 12.10 -6.38 -22.32
CA ASN A 276 12.50 -5.15 -21.66
C ASN A 276 11.91 -5.19 -20.25
N ARG A 277 12.79 -5.25 -19.25
CA ARG A 277 12.42 -5.25 -17.85
C ARG A 277 12.91 -4.00 -17.15
N TYR A 278 12.36 -3.74 -15.97
CA TYR A 278 12.87 -2.67 -15.14
C TYR A 278 12.85 -3.00 -13.65
N LEU A 279 13.81 -2.44 -12.93
CA LEU A 279 13.89 -2.43 -11.47
C LEU A 279 13.65 -1.01 -10.96
N ILE A 280 13.15 -0.89 -9.74
CA ILE A 280 13.11 0.36 -8.98
C ILE A 280 14.06 0.17 -7.80
N LEU A 281 15.04 1.06 -7.69
CA LEU A 281 16.07 1.06 -6.65
C LEU A 281 15.96 2.34 -5.81
N PRO A 282 16.38 2.32 -4.52
CA PRO A 282 16.44 3.54 -3.73
C PRO A 282 17.57 4.44 -4.23
N TYR A 283 17.34 5.75 -4.27
CA TYR A 283 18.36 6.75 -4.57
C TYR A 283 18.68 7.56 -3.31
N GLU A 284 19.69 7.10 -2.56
CA GLU A 284 20.09 7.65 -1.25
C GLU A 284 21.62 7.78 -1.15
N PRO A 285 22.25 8.65 -1.97
CA PRO A 285 23.70 8.83 -1.97
C PRO A 285 24.25 9.32 -0.62
N GLU A 286 23.44 9.98 0.21
CA GLU A 286 23.82 10.47 1.53
C GLU A 286 24.11 9.36 2.55
N THR A 287 23.57 8.15 2.33
CA THR A 287 23.84 6.96 3.15
C THR A 287 24.77 5.96 2.45
N ASP A 288 25.39 6.35 1.32
CA ASP A 288 26.16 5.44 0.47
C ASP A 288 25.35 4.20 0.05
N PHE A 289 24.04 4.41 -0.18
CA PHE A 289 23.07 3.37 -0.54
C PHE A 289 23.09 2.18 0.45
N GLU A 290 23.03 2.49 1.74
CA GLU A 290 23.02 1.50 2.82
C GLU A 290 22.00 0.37 2.58
N GLY A 291 22.43 -0.88 2.74
CA GLY A 291 21.61 -2.08 2.55
C GLY A 291 21.56 -2.62 1.11
N CYS A 292 22.03 -1.86 0.11
CA CYS A 292 22.17 -2.35 -1.26
C CYS A 292 23.34 -3.33 -1.41
N SER A 293 23.23 -4.23 -2.40
CA SER A 293 24.37 -5.05 -2.83
C SER A 293 25.51 -4.19 -3.38
N GLU A 294 26.74 -4.71 -3.39
CA GLU A 294 27.89 -3.97 -3.92
C GLU A 294 27.74 -3.63 -5.41
N SER A 295 27.14 -4.52 -6.21
CA SER A 295 26.88 -4.25 -7.63
C SER A 295 25.86 -3.12 -7.81
N ALA A 296 24.83 -3.06 -6.97
CA ALA A 296 23.83 -2.00 -6.99
C ALA A 296 24.43 -0.66 -6.55
N LYS A 297 25.29 -0.66 -5.51
CA LYS A 297 26.03 0.53 -5.07
C LYS A 297 26.94 1.08 -6.17
N GLU A 298 27.71 0.21 -6.81
CA GLU A 298 28.62 0.61 -7.89
C GLU A 298 27.86 1.29 -9.02
N PHE A 299 26.71 0.74 -9.41
CA PHE A 299 25.83 1.36 -10.41
C PHE A 299 25.24 2.69 -9.93
N LEU A 300 24.62 2.71 -8.74
CA LEU A 300 23.95 3.90 -8.20
C LEU A 300 24.92 5.05 -7.96
N GLY A 301 26.17 4.77 -7.59
CA GLY A 301 27.22 5.77 -7.43
C GLY A 301 27.66 6.44 -8.74
N GLN A 302 27.36 5.84 -9.90
CA GLN A 302 27.61 6.43 -11.22
C GLN A 302 26.44 7.28 -11.73
N VAL A 303 25.26 7.16 -11.10
CA VAL A 303 24.07 7.95 -11.46
C VAL A 303 24.30 9.42 -11.08
N PRO A 304 24.23 10.37 -12.04
CA PRO A 304 24.57 11.76 -11.77
C PRO A 304 23.73 12.41 -10.66
N SER A 305 24.40 13.10 -9.75
CA SER A 305 23.77 13.89 -8.68
C SER A 305 23.08 15.17 -9.17
N GLU A 306 23.39 15.64 -10.37
CA GLU A 306 22.81 16.83 -11.01
C GLU A 306 22.03 16.47 -12.30
N PRO A 307 20.99 17.21 -12.70
CA PRO A 307 20.23 16.90 -13.91
C PRO A 307 21.08 17.13 -15.17
N ARG A 308 20.94 16.26 -16.17
CA ARG A 308 21.38 16.53 -17.55
C ARG A 308 20.29 17.28 -18.30
#